data_AF-A0A2X2KHU0-F1
#
_entry.id   AF-A0A2X2KHU0-F1
#
_cell.length_a   1.000
_cell.length_b   1.000
_cell.length_c   1.000
_cell.angle_alpha   90.00
_cell.angle_beta   90.00
_cell.angle_gamma   90.00
#
_symmetry.space_group_name_H-M   'P 1'
#
loop_
_entity.id
_entity.type
_entity.pdbx_description
1 polymer ?
#
loop_
_entity_poly.entity_id
_entity_poly.type
_entity_poly.pdbx_seq_one_letter_code
_entity_poly.pdbx_strand_id
1 'polypeptide(L)'
;MNGDNKVAQAKETAKRALASYSNLNNAQSTAATSQIDNATTVAGVTAAQNTANELNTAMGQLQNGINDQNTVKQQVNFTDADQGKKDAYTNAVTNAQGILDKAHGQNMTKAQVEAALNQVTTAKNALNGDANVRQAKIRCESKLRHINTLK
;
A
#
# COMPACT_ATOMS: atom_id res chain seq x y z
N MET A 1 -14.08 -11.58 -42.70
CA MET A 1 -13.30 -12.24 -41.63
C MET A 1 -12.21 -11.29 -41.08
N ASN A 2 -12.60 -10.12 -40.53
CA ASN A 2 -11.63 -9.13 -40.01
C ASN A 2 -11.73 -8.90 -38.49
N GLY A 3 -12.63 -9.59 -37.79
CA GLY A 3 -12.82 -9.45 -36.34
C GLY A 3 -11.76 -10.18 -35.55
N ASP A 4 -11.52 -11.45 -35.86
CA ASP A 4 -10.58 -12.31 -35.11
C ASP A 4 -9.14 -11.81 -35.20
N ASN A 5 -8.73 -11.32 -36.37
CA ASN A 5 -7.42 -10.67 -36.56
C ASN A 5 -7.25 -9.41 -35.71
N LYS A 6 -8.32 -8.60 -35.54
CA LYS A 6 -8.27 -7.39 -34.70
C LYS A 6 -8.17 -7.74 -33.22
N VAL A 7 -8.85 -8.78 -32.77
CA VAL A 7 -8.78 -9.26 -31.37
C VAL A 7 -7.38 -9.79 -31.07
N ALA A 8 -6.79 -10.61 -31.95
CA ALA A 8 -5.43 -11.09 -31.78
C ALA A 8 -4.40 -9.95 -31.69
N GLN A 9 -4.48 -8.96 -32.57
CA GLN A 9 -3.60 -7.79 -32.54
C GLN A 9 -3.78 -6.94 -31.26
N ALA A 10 -5.02 -6.81 -30.77
CA ALA A 10 -5.30 -6.14 -29.51
C ALA A 10 -4.65 -6.88 -28.33
N LYS A 11 -4.72 -8.23 -28.30
CA LYS A 11 -4.09 -9.04 -27.24
C LYS A 11 -2.57 -8.85 -27.21
N GLU A 12 -1.91 -8.89 -28.36
CA GLU A 12 -0.46 -8.68 -28.46
C GLU A 12 -0.03 -7.28 -28.02
N THR A 13 -0.86 -6.27 -28.30
CA THR A 13 -0.62 -4.90 -27.82
C THR A 13 -0.80 -4.82 -26.30
N ALA A 14 -1.87 -5.41 -25.76
CA ALA A 14 -2.15 -5.41 -24.34
C ALA A 14 -1.09 -6.17 -23.53
N LYS A 15 -0.62 -7.32 -24.02
CA LYS A 15 0.48 -8.09 -23.39
C LYS A 15 1.80 -7.31 -23.37
N ARG A 16 2.12 -6.60 -24.47
CA ARG A 16 3.30 -5.72 -24.51
C ARG A 16 3.19 -4.57 -23.51
N ALA A 17 2.01 -3.98 -23.36
CA ALA A 17 1.77 -2.98 -22.33
C ALA A 17 1.88 -3.58 -20.91
N LEU A 18 1.29 -4.76 -20.67
CA LEU A 18 1.38 -5.45 -19.39
C LEU A 18 2.82 -5.76 -18.99
N ALA A 19 3.68 -6.12 -19.94
CA ALA A 19 5.10 -6.37 -19.70
C ALA A 19 5.89 -5.11 -19.22
N SER A 20 5.36 -3.89 -19.45
CA SER A 20 5.97 -2.66 -18.92
C SER A 20 5.46 -2.26 -17.54
N TYR A 21 4.46 -2.98 -17.00
CA TYR A 21 3.89 -2.71 -15.67
C TYR A 21 4.82 -3.23 -14.58
N SER A 22 5.63 -2.32 -14.03
CA SER A 22 6.70 -2.65 -13.09
C SER A 22 6.23 -2.86 -11.65
N ASN A 23 4.99 -2.55 -11.28
CA ASN A 23 4.52 -2.59 -9.88
C ASN A 23 3.71 -3.85 -9.53
N LEU A 24 3.09 -4.51 -10.52
CA LEU A 24 2.36 -5.77 -10.28
C LEU A 24 3.27 -6.88 -9.73
N ASN A 25 2.75 -7.69 -8.80
CA ASN A 25 3.39 -8.95 -8.42
C ASN A 25 3.11 -10.05 -9.45
N ASN A 26 3.81 -11.18 -9.36
CA ASN A 26 3.71 -12.26 -10.35
C ASN A 26 2.28 -12.80 -10.46
N ALA A 27 1.58 -13.01 -9.34
CA ALA A 27 0.22 -13.53 -9.35
C ALA A 27 -0.77 -12.59 -10.05
N GLN A 28 -0.64 -11.28 -9.84
CA GLN A 28 -1.44 -10.26 -10.52
C GLN A 28 -1.12 -10.20 -12.02
N SER A 29 0.16 -10.24 -12.40
CA SER A 29 0.59 -10.25 -13.81
C SER A 29 0.08 -11.49 -14.56
N THR A 30 0.13 -12.66 -13.93
CA THR A 30 -0.44 -13.89 -14.48
C THR A 30 -1.95 -13.77 -14.68
N ALA A 31 -2.67 -13.28 -13.66
CA ALA A 31 -4.12 -13.10 -13.75
C ALA A 31 -4.51 -12.10 -14.86
N ALA A 32 -3.81 -10.97 -14.97
CA ALA A 32 -4.00 -9.99 -16.03
C ALA A 32 -3.74 -10.58 -17.43
N THR A 33 -2.69 -11.40 -17.57
CA THR A 33 -2.39 -12.11 -18.82
C THR A 33 -3.54 -13.04 -19.20
N SER A 34 -4.03 -13.85 -18.26
CA SER A 34 -5.17 -14.74 -18.50
C SER A 34 -6.45 -13.98 -18.88
N GLN A 35 -6.72 -12.82 -18.27
CA GLN A 35 -7.87 -11.99 -18.63
C GLN A 35 -7.76 -11.46 -20.07
N ILE A 36 -6.58 -11.00 -20.49
CA ILE A 36 -6.30 -10.57 -21.87
C ILE A 36 -6.50 -11.76 -22.84
N ASP A 37 -5.97 -12.94 -22.50
CA ASP A 37 -6.07 -14.13 -23.34
C ASP A 37 -7.49 -14.66 -23.50
N ASN A 38 -8.32 -14.56 -22.46
CA ASN A 38 -9.70 -15.04 -22.48
C ASN A 38 -10.68 -14.04 -23.14
N ALA A 39 -10.29 -12.79 -23.34
CA ALA A 39 -11.15 -11.81 -24.00
C ALA A 39 -11.42 -12.20 -25.48
N THR A 40 -12.69 -12.12 -25.90
CA THR A 40 -13.14 -12.49 -27.24
C THR A 40 -13.40 -11.29 -28.16
N THR A 41 -13.32 -10.07 -27.62
CA THR A 41 -13.56 -8.82 -28.35
C THR A 41 -12.44 -7.82 -28.07
N VAL A 42 -12.22 -6.87 -28.98
CA VAL A 42 -11.23 -5.80 -28.80
C VAL A 42 -11.55 -4.98 -27.55
N ALA A 43 -12.83 -4.65 -27.32
CA ALA A 43 -13.27 -3.93 -26.13
C ALA A 43 -12.98 -4.70 -24.84
N GLY A 44 -13.18 -6.03 -24.83
CA GLY A 44 -12.83 -6.88 -23.69
C GLY A 44 -11.33 -6.88 -23.40
N VAL A 45 -10.49 -6.95 -24.44
CA VAL A 45 -9.03 -6.84 -24.28
C VAL A 45 -8.63 -5.48 -23.69
N THR A 46 -9.20 -4.39 -24.21
CA THR A 46 -8.95 -3.04 -23.69
C THR A 46 -9.38 -2.91 -22.23
N ALA A 47 -10.53 -3.47 -21.85
CA ALA A 47 -11.00 -3.45 -20.47
C ALA A 47 -10.07 -4.23 -19.52
N ALA A 48 -9.59 -5.41 -19.93
CA ALA A 48 -8.61 -6.19 -19.17
C ALA A 48 -7.29 -5.42 -18.99
N GLN A 49 -6.78 -4.80 -20.07
CA GLN A 49 -5.58 -3.97 -20.01
C GLN A 49 -5.74 -2.78 -19.05
N ASN A 50 -6.87 -2.06 -19.13
CA ASN A 50 -7.15 -0.92 -18.26
C ASN A 50 -7.21 -1.35 -16.79
N THR A 51 -7.86 -2.49 -16.50
CA THR A 51 -7.92 -3.06 -15.15
C THR A 51 -6.51 -3.36 -14.60
N ALA A 52 -5.66 -3.98 -15.42
CA ALA A 52 -4.27 -4.26 -15.04
C ALA A 52 -3.44 -2.98 -14.85
N ASN A 53 -3.65 -1.95 -15.67
CA ASN A 53 -2.98 -0.67 -15.54
C ASN A 53 -3.37 0.05 -14.25
N GLU A 54 -4.66 0.09 -13.92
CA GLU A 54 -5.14 0.69 -12.68
C GLU A 54 -4.62 -0.05 -11.44
N LEU A 55 -4.57 -1.38 -11.49
CA LEU A 55 -3.96 -2.18 -10.43
C LEU A 55 -2.46 -1.88 -10.30
N ASN A 56 -1.75 -1.76 -11.42
CA ASN A 56 -0.34 -1.38 -11.43
C ASN A 56 -0.10 0.01 -10.82
N THR A 57 -0.99 0.97 -11.07
CA THR A 57 -0.95 2.29 -10.43
C THR A 57 -1.18 2.18 -8.92
N ALA A 58 -2.21 1.45 -8.48
CA ALA A 58 -2.49 1.27 -7.06
C ALA A 58 -1.34 0.56 -6.32
N MET A 59 -0.71 -0.44 -6.94
CA MET A 59 0.47 -1.12 -6.39
C MET A 59 1.65 -0.15 -6.24
N GLY A 60 1.88 0.73 -7.23
CA GLY A 60 2.90 1.78 -7.13
C GLY A 60 2.61 2.78 -6.01
N GLN A 61 1.34 3.14 -5.80
CA GLN A 61 0.93 4.00 -4.68
C GLN A 61 1.13 3.30 -3.33
N LEU A 62 0.82 2.01 -3.22
CA LEU A 62 1.08 1.22 -2.01
C LEU A 62 2.58 1.18 -1.69
N GLN A 63 3.43 0.93 -2.68
CA GLN A 63 4.89 0.98 -2.53
C GLN A 63 5.34 2.35 -2.01
N ASN A 64 4.89 3.43 -2.64
CA ASN A 64 5.23 4.78 -2.20
C ASN A 64 4.75 5.07 -0.78
N GLY A 65 3.57 4.59 -0.39
CA GLY A 65 2.99 4.76 0.93
C GLY A 65 3.82 4.15 2.07
N ILE A 66 4.66 3.16 1.78
CA ILE A 66 5.55 2.52 2.77
C ILE A 66 7.02 2.85 2.62
N ASN A 67 7.42 3.66 1.63
CA ASN A 67 8.84 3.95 1.36
C ASN A 67 9.54 4.64 2.54
N ASP A 68 8.83 5.44 3.33
CA ASP A 68 9.39 6.15 4.48
C ASP A 68 9.28 5.38 5.81
N GLN A 69 8.92 4.09 5.77
CA GLN A 69 8.66 3.31 6.98
C GLN A 69 9.82 3.33 7.99
N ASN A 70 11.07 3.30 7.50
CA ASN A 70 12.25 3.23 8.34
C ASN A 70 12.49 4.57 9.04
N THR A 71 12.20 5.67 8.33
CA THR A 71 12.26 7.02 8.90
C THR A 71 11.17 7.20 9.96
N VAL A 72 9.93 6.80 9.65
CA VAL A 72 8.81 6.86 10.62
C VAL A 72 9.13 6.08 11.89
N LYS A 73 9.68 4.85 11.77
CA LYS A 73 10.04 3.99 12.91
C LYS A 73 11.13 4.57 13.81
N GLN A 74 11.90 5.55 13.34
CA GLN A 74 12.94 6.24 14.11
C GLN A 74 12.45 7.55 14.75
N GLN A 75 11.29 8.07 14.33
CA GLN A 75 10.75 9.31 14.88
C GLN A 75 10.14 9.09 16.26
N VAL A 76 10.23 10.12 17.11
CA VAL A 76 9.59 10.18 18.44
C VAL A 76 8.11 9.82 18.35
N ASN A 77 7.44 10.31 17.31
CA ASN A 77 6.03 10.03 17.11
C ASN A 77 5.72 8.53 16.99
N PHE A 78 6.66 7.68 16.58
CA PHE A 78 6.54 6.22 16.64
C PHE A 78 7.15 5.63 17.91
N THR A 79 8.37 6.01 18.30
CA THR A 79 9.08 5.34 19.41
C THR A 79 8.33 5.46 20.73
N ASP A 80 7.74 6.63 20.99
CA ASP A 80 6.99 6.96 22.22
C ASP A 80 5.47 6.87 22.06
N ALA A 81 4.98 6.39 20.91
CA ALA A 81 3.55 6.12 20.72
C ALA A 81 3.06 4.99 21.63
N ASP A 82 1.74 4.92 21.84
CA ASP A 82 1.14 3.80 22.56
C ASP A 82 1.43 2.49 21.82
N GLN A 83 1.72 1.42 22.57
CA GLN A 83 2.15 0.14 21.99
C GLN A 83 1.18 -0.37 20.91
N GLY A 84 -0.14 -0.31 21.15
CA GLY A 84 -1.13 -0.75 20.17
C GLY A 84 -1.10 0.05 18.85
N LYS A 85 -0.72 1.32 18.87
CA LYS A 85 -0.56 2.15 17.65
C LYS A 85 0.72 1.80 16.90
N LYS A 86 1.80 1.49 17.62
CA LYS A 86 3.06 0.99 17.03
C LYS A 86 2.84 -0.35 16.33
N ASP A 87 2.11 -1.24 16.98
CA ASP A 87 1.76 -2.55 16.43
C ASP A 87 0.86 -2.40 15.21
N ALA A 88 -0.17 -1.54 15.27
CA ALA A 88 -1.04 -1.26 14.13
C ALA A 88 -0.27 -0.76 12.90
N TYR A 89 0.64 0.21 13.08
CA TYR A 89 1.45 0.71 11.97
C TYR A 89 2.41 -0.36 11.43
N THR A 90 3.07 -1.10 12.32
CA THR A 90 4.01 -2.17 11.92
C THR A 90 3.29 -3.27 11.14
N ASN A 91 2.13 -3.72 11.63
CA ASN A 91 1.33 -4.75 10.97
C ASN A 91 0.79 -4.28 9.61
N ALA A 92 0.33 -3.03 9.50
CA ALA A 92 -0.13 -2.47 8.23
C ALA A 92 1.01 -2.42 7.20
N VAL A 93 2.21 -2.00 7.61
CA VAL A 93 3.40 -2.00 6.76
C VAL A 93 3.80 -3.41 6.35
N THR A 94 3.80 -4.39 7.28
CA THR A 94 4.10 -5.79 6.96
C THR A 94 3.08 -6.39 5.98
N ASN A 95 1.79 -6.11 6.16
CA ASN A 95 0.76 -6.53 5.20
C ASN A 95 1.02 -5.92 3.81
N ALA A 96 1.29 -4.62 3.74
CA ALA A 96 1.63 -3.95 2.49
C ALA A 96 2.88 -4.56 1.81
N GLN A 97 3.92 -4.89 2.59
CA GLN A 97 5.10 -5.59 2.08
C GLN A 97 4.76 -6.97 1.51
N GLY A 98 3.88 -7.73 2.17
CA GLY A 98 3.41 -9.03 1.65
C GLY A 98 2.63 -8.93 0.34
N ILE A 99 1.84 -7.87 0.17
CA ILE A 99 1.14 -7.59 -1.09
C ILE A 99 2.14 -7.23 -2.21
N LEU A 100 3.14 -6.42 -1.87
CA LEU A 100 4.18 -5.92 -2.79
C LEU A 100 5.25 -6.96 -3.14
N ASP A 101 5.36 -8.06 -2.38
CA ASP A 101 6.30 -9.14 -2.67
C ASP A 101 6.07 -9.64 -4.11
N LYS A 102 7.08 -9.43 -4.95
CA LYS A 102 7.01 -9.77 -6.37
C LYS A 102 6.82 -11.26 -6.61
N ALA A 103 7.48 -12.11 -5.84
CA ALA A 103 7.52 -13.53 -6.05
C ALA A 103 6.35 -14.25 -5.38
N HIS A 104 5.97 -13.82 -4.17
CA HIS A 104 5.02 -14.55 -3.30
C HIS A 104 3.73 -13.77 -3.00
N GLY A 105 3.62 -12.53 -3.49
CA GLY A 105 2.42 -11.72 -3.33
C GLY A 105 1.20 -12.40 -3.95
N GLN A 106 0.07 -12.28 -3.26
CA GLN A 106 -1.20 -12.83 -3.72
C GLN A 106 -1.80 -11.98 -4.85
N ASN A 107 -2.70 -12.54 -5.64
CA ASN A 107 -3.46 -11.82 -6.66
C ASN A 107 -4.53 -10.90 -6.02
N MET A 108 -4.10 -9.77 -5.48
CA MET A 108 -4.99 -8.76 -4.89
C MET A 108 -5.64 -7.90 -5.96
N THR A 109 -6.92 -7.58 -5.74
CA THR A 109 -7.66 -6.60 -6.54
C THR A 109 -7.23 -5.16 -6.21
N LYS A 110 -7.56 -4.20 -7.09
CA LYS A 110 -7.28 -2.77 -6.88
C LYS A 110 -7.82 -2.27 -5.54
N ALA A 111 -9.08 -2.59 -5.23
CA ALA A 111 -9.71 -2.17 -3.98
C ALA A 111 -9.03 -2.73 -2.74
N GLN A 112 -8.51 -3.97 -2.80
CA GLN A 112 -7.75 -4.56 -1.68
C GLN A 112 -6.39 -3.88 -1.49
N VAL A 113 -5.71 -3.52 -2.59
CA VAL A 113 -4.46 -2.77 -2.55
C VAL A 113 -4.68 -1.36 -1.99
N GLU A 114 -5.74 -0.66 -2.43
CA GLU A 114 -6.14 0.64 -1.89
C GLU A 114 -6.53 0.57 -0.41
N ALA A 115 -7.22 -0.50 0.01
CA ALA A 115 -7.53 -0.73 1.42
C ALA A 115 -6.25 -0.91 2.27
N ALA A 116 -5.26 -1.65 1.77
CA ALA A 116 -3.98 -1.81 2.46
C ALA A 116 -3.21 -0.47 2.55
N LEU A 117 -3.24 0.35 1.50
CA LEU A 117 -2.65 1.69 1.52
C LEU A 117 -3.35 2.57 2.57
N ASN A 118 -4.68 2.57 2.59
CA ASN A 118 -5.46 3.32 3.57
C ASN A 118 -5.17 2.87 5.01
N GLN A 119 -4.96 1.57 5.24
CA GLN A 119 -4.55 1.05 6.55
C GLN A 119 -3.19 1.60 6.98
N VAL A 120 -2.20 1.60 6.07
CA VAL A 120 -0.87 2.20 6.34
C VAL A 120 -1.00 3.67 6.71
N THR A 121 -1.71 4.46 5.88
CA THR A 121 -1.88 5.91 6.10
C THR A 121 -2.62 6.20 7.40
N THR A 122 -3.68 5.46 7.70
CA THR A 122 -4.47 5.64 8.93
C THR A 122 -3.66 5.29 10.16
N ALA A 123 -2.96 4.14 10.15
CA ALA A 123 -2.15 3.72 11.28
C ALA A 123 -0.96 4.66 11.54
N LYS A 124 -0.34 5.18 10.47
CA LYS A 124 0.71 6.20 10.55
C LYS A 124 0.21 7.49 11.19
N ASN A 125 -0.96 7.97 10.78
CA ASN A 125 -1.56 9.19 11.33
C ASN A 125 -2.05 9.00 12.78
N ALA A 126 -2.34 7.76 13.19
CA ALA A 126 -2.75 7.44 14.54
C ALA A 126 -1.59 7.45 15.56
N LEU A 127 -0.33 7.40 15.08
CA LEU A 127 0.85 7.48 15.93
C LEU A 127 0.84 8.77 16.76
N ASN A 128 1.10 8.63 18.06
CA ASN A 128 0.87 9.69 19.06
C ASN A 128 2.07 9.95 19.98
N GLY A 129 3.27 9.52 19.62
CA GLY A 129 4.44 9.66 20.49
C GLY A 129 4.77 11.10 20.85
N ASP A 130 4.63 12.04 19.91
CA ASP A 130 4.89 13.45 20.21
C ASP A 130 3.90 14.01 21.25
N ALA A 131 2.65 13.57 21.20
CA ALA A 131 1.64 13.95 22.18
C ALA A 131 1.94 13.32 23.55
N ASN A 132 2.38 12.07 23.56
CA ASN A 132 2.75 11.36 24.79
C ASN A 132 3.93 12.05 25.49
N VAL A 133 4.97 12.44 24.75
CA VAL A 133 6.13 13.18 25.28
C VAL A 133 5.71 14.53 25.83
N ARG A 134 4.90 15.31 25.10
CA ARG A 134 4.39 16.61 25.59
C ARG A 134 3.61 16.46 26.90
N GLN A 135 2.72 15.46 26.98
CA GLN A 135 1.94 15.22 28.20
C GLN A 135 2.82 14.77 29.37
N ALA A 136 3.83 13.93 29.12
CA ALA A 136 4.77 13.51 30.15
C ALA A 136 5.55 14.70 30.73
N LYS A 137 5.99 15.62 29.87
CA LYS A 137 6.64 16.87 30.28
C LYS A 137 5.73 17.73 31.18
N ILE A 138 4.49 17.97 30.76
CA ILE A 138 3.51 18.76 31.55
C ILE A 138 3.25 18.11 32.92
N ARG A 139 3.09 16.79 32.96
CA ARG A 139 2.92 16.05 34.23
C ARG A 139 4.12 16.19 35.16
N CYS A 140 5.34 16.15 34.61
CA CYS A 140 6.56 16.33 35.39
C CYS A 140 6.67 17.74 35.97
N GLU A 141 6.44 18.77 35.15
CA GLU A 141 6.45 20.17 35.58
C GLU A 141 5.41 20.45 36.68
N SER A 142 4.22 19.86 36.58
CA SER A 142 3.20 19.98 37.61
C SER A 142 3.62 19.35 38.94
N LYS A 143 4.26 18.17 38.91
CA LYS A 143 4.79 17.51 40.11
C LYS A 143 5.90 18.32 40.77
N LEU A 144 6.81 18.88 39.97
CA LEU A 144 7.89 19.77 40.46
C LEU A 144 7.34 21.00 41.18
N ARG A 145 6.35 21.68 40.60
CA ARG A 145 5.70 22.82 41.25
C ARG A 145 5.07 22.42 42.59
N HIS A 146 4.36 21.30 42.63
CA HIS A 146 3.71 20.82 43.85
C HIS A 146 4.73 20.54 44.98
N ILE A 147 5.86 19.89 44.67
CA ILE A 147 6.93 19.64 45.64
C ILE A 147 7.51 20.95 46.19
N ASN A 148 7.71 21.95 45.34
CA ASN A 148 8.26 23.24 45.77
C ASN A 148 7.27 24.05 46.62
N THR A 149 5.96 23.86 46.48
CA THR A 149 4.95 24.51 47.32
C THR A 149 4.75 23.87 48.69
N LEU A 150 5.33 22.69 48.93
CA LEU A 150 5.26 21.97 50.21
C LEU A 150 6.48 22.24 51.12
N LYS A 151 7.46 23.03 50.65
CA LYS A 151 8.66 23.45 51.38
C LYS A 151 8.50 24.88 51.88
#